data_AF-A0A6C0B2M1-F1
#
_entry.id   AF-A0A6C0B2M1-F1
#
_cell.length_a   1.000
_cell.length_b   1.000
_cell.length_c   1.000
_cell.angle_alpha   90.00
_cell.angle_beta   90.00
_cell.angle_gamma   90.00
#
_symmetry.space_group_name_H-M   'P 1'
#
loop_
_entity.id
_entity.type
_entity.pdbx_description
1 polymer ?
#
loop_
_entity_poly.entity_id
_entity_poly.type
_entity_poly.pdbx_seq_one_letter_code
_entity_poly.pdbx_strand_id
1 'polypeptide(L)'
;MLFSLEEPAVRLYQFTNSQFGGRTRRQRTAPKNKTGTKGRGAFLRGWAKQQPSTHERTLMLKRCGTRCFLGPNKSFPICTRKTCKINRKGLYAAYVRSRQWKHGNVSAKATRLLGRKN
;
A
#
# COMPACT_ATOMS: atom_id res chain seq x y z
N MET A 1 6.60 63.43 -63.98
CA MET A 1 6.26 62.05 -63.58
C MET A 1 6.73 61.86 -62.15
N LEU A 2 5.83 62.06 -61.17
CA LEU A 2 6.08 61.80 -59.75
C LEU A 2 5.19 60.61 -59.41
N PHE A 3 5.79 59.42 -59.31
CA PHE A 3 5.09 58.21 -58.92
C PHE A 3 5.01 58.15 -57.39
N SER A 4 3.77 58.04 -56.90
CA SER A 4 3.39 57.62 -55.56
C SER A 4 4.22 56.43 -55.10
N LEU A 5 4.81 56.53 -53.91
CA LEU A 5 5.35 55.38 -53.19
C LEU A 5 4.35 54.98 -52.10
N GLU A 6 3.80 53.77 -52.30
CA GLU A 6 2.95 53.00 -51.41
C GLU A 6 3.72 52.49 -50.18
N GLU A 7 3.05 52.48 -49.02
CA GLU A 7 3.53 51.84 -47.79
C GLU A 7 3.55 50.31 -47.90
N PRO A 8 4.47 49.65 -47.18
CA PRO A 8 4.01 48.51 -46.38
C PRO A 8 4.61 48.45 -44.97
N ALA A 9 3.73 48.67 -44.00
CA ALA A 9 3.40 47.74 -42.93
C ALA A 9 4.55 47.03 -42.18
N VAL A 10 4.82 47.57 -40.98
CA VAL A 10 4.95 46.85 -39.69
C VAL A 10 5.23 45.33 -39.73
N ARG A 11 6.44 44.94 -39.35
CA ARG A 11 6.70 43.65 -38.68
C ARG A 11 7.61 43.85 -37.47
N LEU A 12 7.01 44.29 -36.37
CA LEU A 12 7.59 44.12 -35.04
C LEU A 12 7.63 42.61 -34.72
N TYR A 13 8.81 42.01 -34.83
CA TYR A 13 9.06 40.65 -34.35
C TYR A 13 9.03 40.66 -32.82
N GLN A 14 7.92 40.20 -32.25
CA GLN A 14 7.77 39.99 -30.81
C GLN A 14 8.52 38.71 -30.41
N PHE A 15 9.64 38.87 -29.71
CA PHE A 15 10.36 37.79 -29.03
C PHE A 15 9.55 37.36 -27.79
N THR A 16 8.80 36.26 -27.87
CA THR A 16 8.02 35.75 -26.74
C THR A 16 8.93 34.99 -25.76
N ASN A 17 9.33 35.67 -24.69
CA ASN A 17 9.87 35.04 -23.49
C ASN A 17 8.80 34.20 -22.80
N SER A 18 8.73 32.88 -23.04
CA SER A 18 7.94 31.99 -22.17
C SER A 18 8.27 30.51 -22.31
N GLN A 19 9.38 30.05 -21.72
CA GLN A 19 9.71 28.62 -21.61
C GLN A 19 10.20 28.24 -20.20
N PHE A 20 9.74 28.93 -19.15
CA PHE A 20 9.82 28.41 -17.77
C PHE A 20 8.56 27.59 -17.47
N GLY A 21 8.47 26.41 -18.08
CA GLY A 21 7.48 25.39 -17.75
C GLY A 21 7.68 24.92 -16.30
N GLY A 22 6.98 25.55 -15.37
CA GLY A 22 6.96 25.18 -13.96
C GLY A 22 6.50 23.73 -13.81
N ARG A 23 7.42 22.84 -13.41
CA ARG A 23 7.09 21.49 -12.94
C ARG A 23 6.21 21.66 -11.71
N THR A 24 4.90 21.59 -11.88
CA THR A 24 3.95 21.60 -10.77
C THR A 24 4.33 20.48 -9.82
N ARG A 25 4.79 20.86 -8.63
CA ARG A 25 5.20 19.94 -7.58
C ARG A 25 3.94 19.21 -7.13
N ARG A 26 3.64 18.05 -7.74
CA ARG A 26 2.50 17.21 -7.41
C ARG A 26 2.54 16.99 -5.91
N GLN A 27 1.61 17.61 -5.17
CA GLN A 27 1.54 17.48 -3.73
C GLN A 27 1.33 15.98 -3.44
N ARG A 28 2.37 15.32 -2.94
CA ARG A 28 2.32 13.90 -2.59
C ARG A 28 1.32 13.81 -1.45
N THR A 29 0.10 13.37 -1.76
CA THR A 29 -0.90 13.07 -0.73
C THR A 29 -0.28 12.10 0.25
N ALA A 30 -0.41 12.40 1.54
CA ALA A 30 0.20 11.58 2.58
C ALA A 30 -0.26 10.12 2.41
N PRO A 31 0.67 9.14 2.47
CA PRO A 31 0.32 7.75 2.31
C PRO A 31 -0.73 7.37 3.35
N LYS A 32 -1.92 7.00 2.90
CA LYS A 32 -3.00 6.57 3.78
C LYS A 32 -2.56 5.30 4.52
N ASN A 33 -2.67 5.30 5.85
CA ASN A 33 -2.37 4.12 6.66
C ASN A 33 -3.30 2.96 6.25
N LYS A 34 -2.74 1.83 5.83
CA LYS A 34 -3.51 0.63 5.40
C LYS A 34 -4.56 0.15 6.42
N THR A 35 -4.35 0.47 7.68
CA THR A 35 -5.20 0.05 8.81
C THR A 35 -6.07 1.18 9.38
N GLY A 36 -5.87 2.43 8.95
CA GLY A 36 -6.60 3.61 9.45
C GLY A 36 -6.28 4.04 10.88
N THR A 37 -5.47 3.29 11.64
CA THR A 37 -5.12 3.64 13.03
C THR A 37 -4.04 4.72 13.08
N LYS A 38 -4.18 5.68 14.00
CA LYS A 38 -3.17 6.70 14.29
C LYS A 38 -2.14 6.16 15.30
N GLY A 39 -0.84 6.35 15.05
CA GLY A 39 0.26 5.93 15.94
C GLY A 39 1.04 4.67 15.49
N ARG A 40 2.36 4.68 15.70
CA ARG A 40 3.27 3.58 15.31
C ARG A 40 2.90 2.30 16.07
N GLY A 41 2.57 1.24 15.33
CA GLY A 41 2.24 -0.06 15.92
C GLY A 41 0.89 -0.15 16.63
N ALA A 42 0.08 0.92 16.63
CA ALA A 42 -1.21 0.96 17.33
C ALA A 42 -2.16 -0.18 16.90
N PHE A 43 -2.16 -0.52 15.62
CA PHE A 43 -2.99 -1.60 15.07
C PHE A 43 -2.62 -3.01 15.58
N LEU A 44 -1.35 -3.25 15.88
CA LEU A 44 -0.84 -4.54 16.35
C LEU A 44 -0.89 -4.69 17.89
N ARG A 45 -1.32 -3.66 18.63
CA ARG A 45 -1.45 -3.75 20.08
C ARG A 45 -2.40 -4.90 20.46
N GLY A 46 -1.94 -5.73 21.40
CA GLY A 46 -2.65 -6.92 21.88
C GLY A 46 -2.55 -8.14 20.95
N TRP A 47 -2.03 -8.02 19.73
CA TRP A 47 -1.90 -9.18 18.82
C TRP A 47 -1.01 -10.29 19.40
N ALA A 48 0.05 -9.93 20.13
CA ALA A 48 0.92 -10.92 20.79
C ALA A 48 0.18 -11.83 21.80
N LYS A 49 -0.90 -11.33 22.41
CA LYS A 49 -1.78 -12.08 23.32
C LYS A 49 -2.90 -12.84 22.60
N GLN A 50 -3.11 -12.60 21.32
CA GLN A 50 -4.17 -13.23 20.52
C GLN A 50 -3.62 -14.23 19.50
N GLN A 51 -2.37 -14.05 19.09
CA GLN A 51 -1.69 -14.97 18.18
C GLN A 51 -1.60 -16.37 18.79
N PRO A 52 -1.65 -17.42 17.96
CA PRO A 52 -1.42 -18.78 18.40
C PRO A 52 0.06 -19.02 18.75
N SER A 53 0.28 -19.75 19.84
CA SER A 53 1.58 -20.30 20.24
C SER A 53 2.04 -21.41 19.29
N THR A 54 3.30 -21.85 19.39
CA THR A 54 3.90 -22.85 18.51
C THR A 54 3.11 -24.16 18.50
N HIS A 55 2.74 -24.68 19.68
CA HIS A 55 1.92 -25.88 19.79
C HIS A 55 0.51 -25.67 19.22
N GLU A 56 -0.11 -24.52 19.54
CA GLU A 56 -1.44 -24.17 19.02
C GLU A 56 -1.46 -24.05 17.50
N ARG A 57 -0.39 -23.57 16.87
CA ARG A 57 -0.29 -23.51 15.40
C ARG A 57 -0.34 -24.90 14.78
N THR A 58 0.31 -25.89 15.39
CA THR A 58 0.25 -27.29 14.92
C THR A 58 -1.18 -27.84 15.04
N LEU A 59 -1.85 -27.59 16.16
CA LEU A 59 -3.24 -28.00 16.36
C LEU A 59 -4.19 -27.29 15.38
N MET A 60 -3.98 -25.99 15.16
CA MET A 60 -4.78 -25.21 14.22
C MET A 60 -4.53 -25.61 12.77
N LEU A 61 -3.33 -26.04 12.41
CA LEU A 61 -3.05 -26.58 11.08
C LEU A 61 -3.84 -27.88 10.86
N LYS A 62 -3.94 -28.74 11.88
CA LYS A 62 -4.77 -29.97 11.83
C LYS A 62 -6.27 -29.66 11.74
N ARG A 63 -6.76 -28.65 12.49
CA ARG A 63 -8.21 -28.33 12.58
C ARG A 63 -8.72 -27.42 11.48
N CYS A 64 -8.00 -26.33 11.20
CA CYS A 64 -8.42 -25.28 10.27
C CYS A 64 -7.73 -25.40 8.90
N GLY A 65 -6.62 -26.13 8.81
CA GLY A 65 -5.83 -26.28 7.58
C GLY A 65 -5.17 -24.99 7.11
N THR A 66 -4.99 -24.90 5.79
CA THR A 66 -4.32 -23.80 5.08
C THR A 66 -5.10 -22.49 5.09
N ARG A 67 -6.37 -22.48 5.55
CA ARG A 67 -7.19 -21.27 5.63
C ARG A 67 -6.60 -20.22 6.58
N CYS A 68 -5.95 -20.68 7.65
CA CYS A 68 -5.40 -19.83 8.71
C CYS A 68 -3.92 -19.48 8.54
N PHE A 69 -3.28 -19.96 7.46
CA PHE A 69 -1.86 -19.79 7.21
C PHE A 69 -1.64 -19.32 5.77
N LEU A 70 -0.94 -18.21 5.59
CA LEU A 70 -0.68 -17.67 4.25
C LEU A 70 0.62 -18.20 3.62
N GLY A 71 1.44 -18.97 4.36
CA GLY A 71 2.69 -19.56 3.87
C GLY A 71 2.80 -21.06 4.15
N PRO A 72 3.96 -21.67 3.85
CA PRO A 72 4.16 -23.09 4.00
C PRO A 72 4.08 -23.53 5.47
N ASN A 73 3.53 -24.72 5.70
CA ASN A 73 3.37 -25.35 6.99
C ASN A 73 2.56 -24.50 7.99
N LYS A 74 3.24 -23.97 9.01
CA LYS A 74 2.68 -23.20 10.13
C LYS A 74 3.07 -21.73 10.10
N SER A 75 3.52 -21.25 8.94
CA SER A 75 4.05 -19.91 8.74
C SER A 75 2.95 -18.89 8.48
N PHE A 76 3.10 -17.70 9.05
CA PHE A 76 2.15 -16.58 8.90
C PHE A 76 0.73 -16.89 9.38
N PRO A 77 0.52 -17.07 10.70
CA PRO A 77 -0.81 -17.24 11.26
C PRO A 77 -1.64 -15.96 11.09
N ILE A 78 -2.80 -16.08 10.46
CA ILE A 78 -3.76 -14.96 10.28
C ILE A 78 -4.99 -15.09 11.19
N CYS A 79 -5.25 -16.28 11.70
CA CYS A 79 -6.36 -16.55 12.61
C CYS A 79 -5.99 -16.28 14.06
N THR A 80 -6.99 -15.96 14.87
CA THR A 80 -6.87 -15.87 16.32
C THR A 80 -6.73 -17.26 16.95
N ARG A 81 -5.99 -17.37 18.06
CA ARG A 81 -5.81 -18.64 18.78
C ARG A 81 -7.15 -19.33 19.05
N LYS A 82 -7.16 -20.67 18.99
CA LYS A 82 -8.35 -21.51 19.25
C LYS A 82 -9.55 -21.24 18.33
N THR A 83 -9.40 -20.44 17.26
CA THR A 83 -10.46 -20.14 16.31
C THR A 83 -9.97 -20.34 14.88
N CYS A 84 -10.86 -20.71 13.96
CA CYS A 84 -10.56 -20.74 12.52
C CYS A 84 -11.00 -19.46 11.80
N LYS A 85 -11.14 -18.34 12.53
CA LYS A 85 -11.62 -17.06 11.99
C LYS A 85 -10.45 -16.14 11.67
N ILE A 86 -10.46 -15.59 10.45
CA ILE A 86 -9.43 -14.66 9.99
C ILE A 86 -9.60 -13.31 10.69
N ASN A 87 -8.51 -12.80 11.26
CA ASN A 87 -8.51 -11.50 11.94
C ASN A 87 -7.69 -10.48 11.13
N ARG A 88 -8.21 -9.26 10.96
CA ARG A 88 -7.49 -8.18 10.27
C ARG A 88 -6.15 -7.84 10.95
N LYS A 89 -6.05 -7.94 12.28
CA LYS A 89 -4.79 -7.78 13.03
C LYS A 89 -3.76 -8.84 12.64
N GLY A 90 -4.20 -10.09 12.53
CA GLY A 90 -3.35 -11.20 12.09
C GLY A 90 -2.90 -11.08 10.64
N LEU A 91 -3.79 -10.63 9.76
CA LEU A 91 -3.44 -10.32 8.37
C LEU A 91 -2.36 -9.24 8.26
N TYR A 92 -2.47 -8.17 9.03
CA TYR A 92 -1.44 -7.13 9.04
C TYR A 92 -0.14 -7.59 9.67
N ALA A 93 -0.18 -8.39 10.73
CA ALA A 93 1.01 -9.00 11.33
C ALA A 93 1.73 -9.92 10.32
N ALA A 94 0.97 -10.75 9.60
CA ALA A 94 1.47 -11.58 8.52
C ALA A 94 2.07 -10.75 7.38
N TYR A 95 1.43 -9.63 7.01
CA TYR A 95 1.98 -8.69 6.04
C TYR A 95 3.32 -8.11 6.49
N VAL A 96 3.42 -7.61 7.73
CA VAL A 96 4.68 -7.04 8.26
C VAL A 96 5.79 -8.08 8.29
N ARG A 97 5.51 -9.29 8.80
CA ARG A 97 6.51 -10.38 8.85
C ARG A 97 6.95 -10.85 7.47
N SER A 98 6.01 -11.01 6.54
CA SER A 98 6.34 -11.45 5.17
C SER A 98 7.18 -10.42 4.43
N ARG A 99 7.00 -9.12 4.71
CA ARG A 99 7.87 -8.06 4.20
C ARG A 99 9.27 -8.09 4.81
N GLN A 100 9.39 -8.40 6.10
CA GLN A 100 10.69 -8.57 6.77
C GLN A 100 11.49 -9.73 6.15
N TRP A 101 10.83 -10.86 5.89
CA TRP A 101 11.45 -12.08 5.35
C TRP A 101 11.40 -12.16 3.82
N LYS A 102 11.09 -11.06 3.12
CA LYS A 102 11.04 -10.97 1.65
C LYS A 102 10.13 -12.00 0.95
N HIS A 103 9.09 -12.49 1.61
CA HIS A 103 8.05 -13.33 1.00
C HIS A 103 7.01 -12.48 0.26
N GLY A 104 7.33 -12.10 -0.97
CA GLY A 104 6.51 -11.22 -1.82
C GLY A 104 5.08 -11.73 -2.04
N ASN A 105 4.94 -13.01 -2.39
CA ASN A 105 3.66 -13.69 -2.60
C ASN A 105 2.72 -13.62 -1.38
N VAL A 106 3.23 -13.89 -0.18
CA VAL A 106 2.49 -13.82 1.08
C VAL A 106 2.06 -12.39 1.36
N SER A 107 2.95 -11.42 1.15
CA SER A 107 2.67 -10.00 1.41
C SER A 107 1.59 -9.43 0.48
N ALA A 108 1.59 -9.86 -0.79
CA ALA A 108 0.58 -9.48 -1.77
C ALA A 108 -0.79 -10.08 -1.40
N LYS A 109 -0.83 -11.37 -1.03
CA LYS A 109 -2.05 -12.05 -0.59
C LYS A 109 -2.63 -11.40 0.68
N ALA A 110 -1.79 -11.08 1.66
CA ALA A 110 -2.21 -10.39 2.88
C ALA A 110 -2.79 -8.99 2.60
N THR A 111 -2.15 -8.22 1.70
CA THR A 111 -2.64 -6.89 1.32
C THR A 111 -4.00 -6.96 0.63
N ARG A 112 -4.19 -7.95 -0.26
CA ARG A 112 -5.48 -8.19 -0.93
C ARG A 112 -6.61 -8.49 0.06
N LEU A 113 -6.31 -9.32 1.06
CA LEU A 113 -7.27 -9.67 2.13
C LEU A 113 -7.56 -8.50 3.08
N LEU A 114 -6.59 -7.61 3.32
CA LEU A 114 -6.82 -6.40 4.14
C LEU A 114 -7.72 -5.36 3.47
N GLY A 115 -7.72 -5.33 2.13
CA GLY A 115 -8.51 -4.38 1.33
C GLY A 115 -9.96 -4.83 1.07
N ARG A 116 -10.26 -6.12 1.17
CA ARG A 116 -11.64 -6.63 1.15
C ARG A 116 -12.33 -6.24 2.46
N LYS A 117 -13.03 -5.11 2.46
CA LYS A 117 -14.03 -4.79 3.50
C LYS A 117 -15.20 -5.74 3.29
N ASN A 118 -15.50 -6.56 4.31
CA ASN A 118 -16.70 -7.39 4.38
C ASN A 118 -17.80 -6.62 5.09
#